data_AF-A0A538HPY2-F1
#
_entry.id   AF-A0A538HPY2-F1
#
_cell.length_a   1.000
_cell.length_b   1.000
_cell.length_c   1.000
_cell.angle_alpha   90.00
_cell.angle_beta   90.00
_cell.angle_gamma   90.00
#
_symmetry.space_group_name_H-M   'P 1'
#
loop_
_entity.id
_entity.type
_entity.pdbx_description
1 polymer ?
#
loop_
_entity_poly.entity_id
_entity_poly.type
_entity_poly.pdbx_seq_one_letter_code
_entity_poly.pdbx_strand_id
1 'polypeptide(L)'
;AAAQVLVYAGAVMVMFLFVIAYLGGRADAPWAGGPRWLQLSAVVAGAALLAEVVVALLWKSDRLDHAASIGSSFGSPAEIGRLFLTDHLLAFEITSIVLLVAAVGGVVLGIEARDHGELGELE
;
A
#
# COMPACT_ATOMS: atom_id res chain seq x y z
N ALA A 1 -14.75 2.17 -2.69
CA ALA A 1 -14.10 2.84 -3.84
C ALA A 1 -13.55 4.22 -3.48
N ALA A 2 -14.36 5.15 -2.96
CA ALA A 2 -13.90 6.53 -2.64
C ALA A 2 -12.68 6.58 -1.70
N ALA A 3 -12.66 5.77 -0.62
CA ALA A 3 -11.52 5.72 0.31
C ALA A 3 -10.20 5.28 -0.36
N GLN A 4 -10.26 4.37 -1.34
CA GLN A 4 -9.08 3.93 -2.10
C GLN A 4 -8.49 5.10 -2.88
N VAL A 5 -9.34 5.87 -3.56
CA VAL A 5 -8.90 7.04 -4.34
C VAL A 5 -8.32 8.09 -3.40
N LEU A 6 -8.99 8.41 -2.30
CA LEU A 6 -8.53 9.41 -1.33
C LEU A 6 -7.19 9.06 -0.68
N VAL A 7 -7.04 7.84 -0.18
CA VAL A 7 -5.86 7.45 0.59
C VAL A 7 -4.73 7.03 -0.34
N TYR A 8 -4.98 6.05 -1.21
CA TYR A 8 -3.93 5.48 -2.04
C TYR A 8 -3.52 6.47 -3.12
N ALA A 9 -4.45 6.88 -3.98
CA ALA A 9 -4.11 7.79 -5.08
C ALA A 9 -3.86 9.23 -4.60
N GLY A 10 -4.64 9.71 -3.62
CA GLY A 10 -4.62 11.11 -3.18
C GLY A 10 -3.51 11.45 -2.20
N ALA A 11 -3.21 10.59 -1.23
CA ALA A 11 -2.19 10.85 -0.22
C ALA A 11 -0.88 10.12 -0.53
N VAL A 12 -0.92 8.78 -0.62
CA VAL A 12 0.27 7.94 -0.70
C VAL A 12 0.99 8.13 -2.04
N MET A 13 0.29 7.99 -3.16
CA MET A 13 0.89 8.14 -4.48
C MET A 13 1.42 9.55 -4.70
N VAL A 14 0.69 10.58 -4.28
CA VAL A 14 1.15 11.98 -4.40
C VAL A 14 2.43 12.20 -3.58
N MET A 15 2.52 11.68 -2.35
CA MET A 15 3.75 11.75 -1.55
C MET A 15 4.93 11.09 -2.29
N PHE A 16 4.74 9.89 -2.86
CA PHE A 16 5.78 9.23 -3.65
C PHE A 16 6.17 10.02 -4.89
N LEU A 17 5.20 10.60 -5.61
CA LEU A 17 5.47 11.43 -6.77
C LEU A 17 6.30 12.66 -6.41
N PHE A 18 6.02 13.31 -5.26
CA PHE A 18 6.86 14.38 -4.74
C PHE A 18 8.29 13.92 -4.46
N VAL A 19 8.46 12.77 -3.80
CA VAL A 19 9.79 12.21 -3.48
C VAL A 19 10.58 11.91 -4.75
N ILE A 20 9.97 11.24 -5.74
CA ILE A 20 10.63 10.88 -7.00
C ILE A 20 10.94 12.13 -7.84
N ALA A 21 10.04 13.12 -7.84
CA ALA A 21 10.27 14.40 -8.53
C ALA A 21 11.41 15.19 -7.89
N TYR A 22 11.50 15.20 -6.56
CA TYR A 22 12.55 15.88 -5.81
C TYR A 22 13.92 15.20 -5.96
N LEU A 23 13.95 13.86 -5.93
CA LEU A 23 15.18 13.07 -6.05
C LEU A 23 15.69 12.94 -7.50
N GLY A 24 15.24 13.80 -8.42
CA GLY A 24 15.35 13.63 -9.87
C GLY A 24 16.70 13.08 -10.40
N GLY A 25 16.63 12.01 -11.21
CA GLY A 25 17.74 11.41 -11.96
C GLY A 25 18.52 10.34 -11.18
N ARG A 26 18.86 9.15 -11.70
CA ARG A 26 18.87 8.61 -13.05
C ARG A 26 18.14 7.26 -12.98
N ALA A 27 17.23 7.02 -13.92
CA ALA A 27 16.82 5.66 -14.23
C ALA A 27 17.96 4.97 -15.01
N ASP A 28 19.15 4.89 -14.43
CA ASP A 28 20.08 3.84 -14.82
C ASP A 28 19.36 2.58 -14.36
N ALA A 29 18.68 1.90 -15.27
CA ALA A 29 17.98 0.66 -14.94
C ALA A 29 19.04 -0.28 -14.35
N PRO A 30 19.11 -0.48 -13.02
CA PRO A 30 20.22 -1.23 -12.41
C PRO A 30 20.22 -2.70 -12.89
N TRP A 31 19.10 -3.09 -13.48
CA TRP A 31 18.75 -4.42 -13.97
C TRP A 31 18.84 -4.55 -15.50
N ALA A 32 19.13 -3.46 -16.25
CA ALA A 32 19.33 -3.51 -17.69
C ALA A 32 20.68 -4.19 -17.99
N GLY A 33 20.70 -5.51 -17.91
CA GLY A 33 21.91 -6.33 -18.10
C GLY A 33 21.94 -7.62 -17.28
N GLY A 34 20.94 -7.88 -16.43
CA GLY A 34 20.86 -9.14 -15.68
C GLY A 34 20.84 -10.37 -16.60
N PRO A 35 21.39 -11.52 -16.16
CA PRO A 35 21.50 -12.69 -17.01
C PRO A 35 20.12 -13.18 -17.45
N ARG A 36 20.00 -13.60 -18.73
CA ARG A 36 18.72 -13.97 -19.37
C ARG A 36 17.90 -15.00 -18.60
N TRP A 37 18.54 -15.89 -17.84
CA TRP A 37 17.85 -16.89 -17.01
C TRP A 37 17.04 -16.25 -15.87
N LEU A 38 17.46 -15.09 -15.35
CA LEU A 38 16.75 -14.36 -14.30
C LEU A 38 15.48 -13.69 -14.86
N GLN A 39 15.54 -13.18 -16.09
CA GLN A 39 14.35 -12.66 -16.77
C GLN A 39 13.36 -13.79 -17.06
N LEU A 40 13.86 -14.94 -17.51
CA LEU A 40 13.04 -16.12 -17.76
C LEU A 40 12.39 -16.62 -16.47
N SER A 41 13.13 -16.67 -15.36
CA SER A 41 12.59 -17.13 -14.07
C SER A 41 11.55 -16.16 -13.50
N ALA A 42 11.74 -14.84 -13.65
CA ALA A 42 10.74 -13.85 -13.25
C ALA A 42 9.43 -14.01 -14.04
N VAL A 43 9.52 -14.22 -15.36
CA VAL A 43 8.34 -14.46 -16.21
C VAL A 43 7.65 -15.77 -15.83
N VAL A 44 8.42 -16.85 -15.65
CA VAL A 44 7.87 -18.16 -15.24
C VAL A 44 7.22 -18.08 -13.87
N ALA A 45 7.84 -17.39 -12.90
CA ALA A 45 7.27 -17.20 -11.57
C ALA A 45 5.99 -16.36 -11.62
N GLY A 46 5.98 -15.27 -12.40
CA GLY A 46 4.77 -14.45 -12.59
C GLY A 46 3.64 -15.24 -13.25
N ALA A 47 3.96 -16.04 -14.28
CA ALA A 47 2.99 -16.91 -14.94
C ALA A 47 2.47 -18.02 -14.02
N ALA A 48 3.34 -18.61 -13.18
CA ALA A 48 2.97 -19.62 -12.21
C ALA A 48 2.04 -19.04 -11.13
N LEU A 49 2.34 -17.86 -10.58
CA LEU A 49 1.47 -17.18 -9.63
C LEU A 49 0.11 -16.83 -10.24
N LEU A 50 0.10 -16.34 -11.49
CA LEU A 50 -1.15 -16.05 -12.19
C LEU A 50 -1.95 -17.33 -12.45
N ALA A 51 -1.29 -18.42 -12.86
CA ALA A 51 -1.93 -19.72 -13.04
C ALA A 51 -2.50 -20.25 -11.73
N GLU A 52 -1.79 -20.10 -10.60
CA GLU A 52 -2.27 -20.49 -9.28
C GLU A 52 -3.53 -19.72 -8.89
N VAL A 53 -3.55 -18.39 -9.08
CA VAL A 53 -4.74 -17.57 -8.83
C VAL A 53 -5.91 -18.02 -9.72
N VAL A 54 -5.67 -18.26 -11.02
CA VAL A 54 -6.71 -18.74 -11.95
C VAL A 54 -7.25 -20.11 -11.54
N VAL A 55 -6.37 -21.06 -11.21
CA VAL A 55 -6.78 -22.40 -10.73
C VAL A 55 -7.56 -22.30 -9.43
N ALA A 56 -7.12 -21.47 -8.48
CA ALA A 56 -7.82 -21.25 -7.22
C ALA A 56 -9.22 -20.66 -7.43
N LEU A 57 -9.37 -19.72 -8.37
CA LEU A 57 -10.67 -19.15 -8.74
C LEU A 57 -11.58 -20.18 -9.42
N LEU A 58 -11.04 -20.98 -10.35
CA LEU A 58 -11.79 -22.01 -11.06
C LEU A 58 -12.24 -23.15 -10.13
N TRP A 59 -11.38 -23.60 -9.21
CA TRP A 59 -11.74 -24.59 -8.18
C TRP A 59 -12.81 -24.09 -7.22
N LYS A 60 -12.80 -22.79 -6.90
CA LYS A 60 -13.81 -22.19 -6.03
C LYS A 60 -15.12 -21.88 -6.77
N SER A 61 -15.12 -21.92 -8.11
CA SER A 61 -16.29 -21.64 -8.95
C SER A 61 -17.47 -22.59 -8.67
N ASP A 62 -17.20 -23.84 -8.31
CA ASP A 62 -18.22 -24.84 -7.96
C ASP A 62 -18.97 -24.52 -6.64
N ARG A 63 -18.51 -23.50 -5.90
CA ARG A 63 -19.14 -23.00 -4.66
C ARG A 63 -19.82 -21.64 -4.82
N LEU A 64 -19.88 -21.10 -6.04
CA LEU A 64 -20.47 -19.77 -6.30
C LEU A 64 -21.99 -19.80 -6.50
N ASP A 65 -22.63 -20.97 -6.51
CA ASP A 65 -24.09 -21.10 -6.70
C ASP A 65 -24.93 -20.57 -5.54
N HIS A 66 -24.33 -20.32 -4.37
CA HIS A 66 -24.98 -19.60 -3.28
C HIS A 66 -24.61 -18.13 -3.35
N ALA A 67 -25.29 -17.39 -4.23
CA ALA A 67 -25.29 -15.93 -4.16
C ALA A 67 -25.86 -15.53 -2.79
N ALA A 68 -24.98 -15.18 -1.84
CA ALA A 68 -25.38 -14.65 -0.56
C ALA A 68 -26.28 -13.42 -0.81
N SER A 69 -27.45 -13.38 -0.21
CA SER A 69 -28.34 -12.22 -0.28
C SER A 69 -27.70 -11.07 0.52
N ILE A 70 -26.84 -10.32 -0.14
CA ILE A 70 -26.17 -9.17 0.45
C ILE A 70 -27.19 -8.03 0.51
N GLY A 71 -27.57 -7.62 1.73
CA GLY A 71 -28.48 -6.50 1.95
C GLY A 71 -27.91 -5.18 1.40
N SER A 72 -28.78 -4.27 0.95
CA SER A 72 -28.40 -3.01 0.29
C SER A 72 -27.52 -2.06 1.13
N SER A 73 -27.45 -2.27 2.44
CA SER A 73 -26.60 -1.49 3.38
C SER A 73 -25.20 -2.10 3.60
N PHE A 74 -24.95 -3.30 3.06
CA PHE A 74 -23.68 -3.97 3.25
C PHE A 74 -22.52 -3.16 2.67
N GLY A 75 -21.48 -2.94 3.48
CA GLY A 75 -20.32 -2.14 3.10
C GLY A 75 -20.55 -0.62 3.13
N SER A 76 -21.66 -0.14 3.71
CA SER A 76 -21.84 1.29 3.97
C SER A 76 -20.81 1.80 5.00
N PRO A 77 -20.35 3.06 4.90
CA PRO A 77 -19.40 3.62 5.86
C PRO A 77 -19.90 3.60 7.31
N ALA A 78 -21.22 3.76 7.51
CA ALA A 78 -21.84 3.70 8.82
C ALA A 78 -21.72 2.30 9.45
N GLU A 79 -21.99 1.25 8.69
CA GLU A 79 -21.89 -0.14 9.17
C GLU A 79 -20.43 -0.53 9.45
N ILE A 80 -19.51 -0.14 8.55
CA ILE A 80 -18.06 -0.38 8.74
C ILE A 80 -17.56 0.36 9.99
N GLY A 81 -17.96 1.62 10.17
CA GLY A 81 -17.61 2.41 11.34
C GLY A 81 -18.15 1.79 12.63
N ARG A 82 -19.40 1.32 12.62
CA ARG A 82 -19.98 0.59 13.77
C ARG A 82 -19.15 -0.64 14.10
N LEU A 83 -18.78 -1.45 13.11
CA LEU A 83 -18.00 -2.67 13.32
C LEU A 83 -16.62 -2.37 13.93
N PHE A 84 -15.92 -1.34 13.44
CA PHE A 84 -14.63 -0.90 13.98
C PHE A 84 -14.73 -0.35 15.40
N LEU A 85 -15.82 0.32 15.76
CA LEU A 85 -16.00 0.92 17.09
C LEU A 85 -16.65 -0.03 18.10
N THR A 86 -17.10 -1.22 17.68
CA THR A 86 -17.73 -2.20 18.57
C THR A 86 -16.92 -3.50 18.58
N ASP A 87 -17.12 -4.35 17.58
CA ASP A 87 -16.53 -5.69 17.54
C ASP A 87 -15.02 -5.68 17.29
N HIS A 88 -14.51 -4.66 16.58
CA HIS A 88 -13.11 -4.57 16.16
C HIS A 88 -12.38 -3.35 16.77
N LEU A 89 -12.81 -2.93 17.97
CA LEU A 89 -12.28 -1.75 18.67
C LEU A 89 -10.77 -1.83 18.87
N LEU A 90 -10.25 -2.99 19.27
CA LEU A 90 -8.81 -3.17 19.50
C LEU A 90 -8.00 -2.94 18.21
N ALA A 91 -8.45 -3.47 17.08
CA ALA A 91 -7.77 -3.29 15.80
C ALA A 91 -7.80 -1.82 15.33
N PHE A 92 -8.92 -1.13 15.57
CA PHE A 92 -9.04 0.30 15.32
C PHE A 92 -8.07 1.11 16.20
N GLU A 93 -7.98 0.80 17.49
CA GLU A 93 -7.10 1.48 18.44
C GLU A 93 -5.62 1.29 18.10
N ILE A 94 -5.19 0.06 17.78
CA ILE A 94 -3.82 -0.22 17.32
C ILE A 94 -3.50 0.59 16.07
N THR A 95 -4.42 0.65 15.11
CA THR A 95 -4.22 1.45 13.89
C THR A 95 -4.10 2.94 14.21
N SER A 96 -4.89 3.45 15.15
CA SER A 96 -4.80 4.84 15.62
C SER A 96 -3.41 5.15 16.21
N ILE A 97 -2.89 4.25 17.06
CA ILE A 97 -1.53 4.38 17.62
C ILE A 97 -0.48 4.36 16.50
N VAL A 98 -0.60 3.47 15.52
CA VAL A 98 0.32 3.41 14.36
C VAL A 98 0.28 4.73 13.58
N LEU A 99 -0.90 5.30 13.34
CA LEU A 99 -1.04 6.59 12.66
C LEU A 99 -0.44 7.74 13.47
N LEU A 100 -0.63 7.75 14.80
CA LEU A 100 -0.02 8.72 15.70
C LEU A 100 1.52 8.64 15.63
N VAL A 101 2.07 7.43 15.74
CA VAL A 101 3.51 7.19 15.64
C VAL A 101 4.05 7.62 14.27
N ALA A 102 3.33 7.34 13.18
CA ALA A 102 3.72 7.78 11.84
C ALA A 102 3.75 9.31 11.71
N ALA A 103 2.76 10.01 12.27
CA ALA A 103 2.72 11.47 12.27
C ALA A 103 3.89 12.07 13.06
N VAL A 104 4.14 11.57 14.27
CA VAL A 104 5.28 11.99 15.10
C VAL A 104 6.60 11.68 14.40
N GLY A 105 6.75 10.47 13.86
CA GLY A 105 7.94 10.03 13.13
C GLY A 105 8.24 10.92 11.92
N GLY A 106 7.22 11.27 11.14
CA GLY A 106 7.37 12.19 10.01
C GLY A 106 7.83 13.59 10.43
N VAL A 107 7.31 14.12 11.54
CA VAL A 107 7.73 15.43 12.07
C VAL A 107 9.17 15.38 12.59
N VAL A 108 9.53 14.39 13.41
CA VAL A 108 10.87 14.27 13.99
C VAL A 108 11.93 14.12 12.90
N LEU A 109 11.70 13.22 11.93
CA LEU A 109 12.62 13.04 10.79
C LEU A 109 12.72 14.31 9.93
N GLY A 110 11.62 15.05 9.79
CA GLY A 110 11.60 16.31 9.05
C GLY A 110 12.35 17.45 9.74
N ILE A 111 12.44 17.46 11.07
CA ILE A 111 13.21 18.46 11.84
C ILE A 111 14.71 18.16 11.76
N GLU A 112 15.11 16.89 11.97
CA GLU A 112 16.52 16.47 11.91
C GLU A 112 17.16 16.79 10.55
N ALA A 113 16.41 16.61 9.47
CA ALA A 113 16.87 16.93 8.13
C ALA A 113 17.21 18.43 7.93
N ARG A 114 16.75 19.32 8.81
CA ARG A 114 17.00 20.77 8.74
C ARG A 114 18.21 21.17 9.58
N ASP A 115 18.37 20.60 10.78
CA ASP A 115 19.44 20.95 11.73
C ASP A 115 20.83 20.58 11.20
N HIS A 116 20.96 19.42 10.54
CA HIS A 116 22.21 19.02 9.87
C HIS A 116 22.57 19.88 8.65
N GLY A 117 21.63 20.61 8.07
CA GLY A 117 21.90 21.55 6.98
C GLY A 117 22.60 22.82 7.45
N GLU A 118 22.26 23.32 8.63
CA GLU A 118 22.79 24.58 9.17
C GLU A 118 24.20 24.43 9.76
N LEU A 119 24.57 23.25 10.25
CA LEU A 119 25.91 22.99 10.80
C LEU A 119 26.99 22.74 9.74
N GLY A 120 26.60 22.41 8.50
CA GLY A 120 27.52 22.23 7.37
C GLY A 120 27.92 23.51 6.64
N GLU A 121 27.22 24.63 6.88
CA GLU A 121 27.55 25.95 6.31
C GLU A 121 28.52 26.77 7.18
N LEU A 122 28.90 26.26 8.35
CA LEU A 122 29.80 26.94 9.30
C LEU A 122 31.25 26.39 9.31
N GLU A 123 31.58 25.48 8.38
CA GLU A 123 32.94 25.00 8.08
C GLU A 123 33.36 25.40 6.65
#